data_AF-A0A183CQC0-F1
#
_entry.id   AF-A0A183CQC0-F1
#
_cell.length_a   1.000
_cell.length_b   1.000
_cell.length_c   1.000
_cell.angle_alpha   90.00
_cell.angle_beta   90.00
_cell.angle_gamma   90.00
#
_symmetry.space_group_name_H-M   'P 1'
#
loop_
_entity.id
_entity.type
_entity.pdbx_description
1 polymer ?
#
loop_
_entity_poly.entity_id
_entity_poly.type
_entity_poly.pdbx_seq_one_letter_code
_entity_poly.pdbx_strand_id
1 'polypeptide(L)'
;MDVDDSAPLLENGGENSAAASRVDALLQRLNFSNGKNAIVLTAVGIGCILTLSFTTILFAVLYFNANAAKVETKLPKWSPPSHSLLGEYSSAAVAADNELCSEIGRDVLLQGGNAVDAAVATTFCIGVMDTQSSGLGGGHFMTIFNATTRKCHVVDAREVAPAAATENMYKDRWNKSKFGWEAVGVPGELHGLWTEYSHFGGQVSWESLVRPTIRLMEE
;
A
#
# COMPACT_ATOMS: atom_id res chain seq x y z
N MET A 1 13.02 -12.12 36.61
CA MET A 1 14.23 -11.62 37.27
C MET A 1 13.87 -10.25 37.77
N ASP A 2 13.23 -10.26 38.92
CA ASP A 2 12.78 -9.09 39.67
C ASP A 2 14.01 -8.34 40.19
N VAL A 3 14.00 -7.01 40.08
CA VAL A 3 14.88 -6.14 40.84
C VAL A 3 14.00 -5.13 41.55
N ASP A 4 13.98 -5.27 42.86
CA ASP A 4 13.26 -4.48 43.84
C ASP A 4 13.90 -3.10 44.05
N ASP A 5 13.03 -2.20 44.50
CA ASP A 5 13.20 -0.81 44.89
C ASP A 5 14.25 -0.57 45.98
N SER A 6 14.87 0.62 45.96
CA SER A 6 14.86 1.56 47.09
C SER A 6 15.75 2.79 46.83
N ALA A 7 15.13 3.96 46.71
CA ALA A 7 15.79 5.25 46.95
C ALA A 7 14.81 6.18 47.71
N PRO A 8 15.26 6.92 48.74
CA PRO A 8 14.36 7.60 49.68
C PRO A 8 13.96 9.01 49.23
N LEU A 9 12.73 9.37 49.58
CA LEU A 9 12.13 10.70 49.49
C LEU A 9 12.79 11.66 50.50
N LEU A 10 13.26 12.82 50.02
CA LEU A 10 13.69 13.94 50.87
C LEU A 10 12.67 15.08 50.77
N GLU A 11 12.04 15.36 51.91
CA GLU A 11 11.23 16.56 52.17
C GLU A 11 12.13 17.81 52.19
N ASN A 12 11.78 18.83 51.40
CA ASN A 12 12.39 20.16 51.45
C ASN A 12 11.34 21.20 51.89
N GLY A 13 10.95 21.14 53.15
CA GLY A 13 10.19 22.19 53.84
C GLY A 13 11.12 23.11 54.63
N GLY A 14 11.72 24.12 53.99
CA GLY A 14 12.60 25.05 54.71
C GLY A 14 13.17 26.24 53.95
N GLU A 15 13.31 26.20 52.62
CA GLU A 15 14.00 27.27 51.86
C GLU A 15 13.10 28.45 51.43
N ASN A 16 11.77 28.29 51.42
CA ASN A 16 10.87 29.28 50.82
C ASN A 16 10.63 30.56 51.65
N SER A 17 10.99 30.56 52.95
CA SER A 17 10.79 31.74 53.82
C SER A 17 11.90 32.79 53.67
N ALA A 18 13.14 32.37 53.40
CA ALA A 18 14.28 33.27 53.28
C ALA A 18 14.40 33.93 51.90
N ALA A 19 13.91 33.28 50.84
CA ALA A 19 13.88 33.83 49.49
C ALA A 19 12.84 34.96 49.36
N ALA A 20 11.66 34.80 49.97
CA ALA A 20 10.59 35.80 49.93
C ALA A 20 11.00 37.13 50.58
N SER A 21 11.70 37.10 51.71
CA SER A 21 12.14 38.32 52.40
C SER A 21 13.23 39.09 51.64
N ARG A 22 14.04 38.39 50.83
CA ARG A 22 15.05 38.99 49.95
C ARG A 22 14.42 39.64 48.72
N VAL A 23 13.34 39.06 48.18
CA VAL A 23 12.57 39.64 47.07
C VAL A 23 11.83 40.90 47.53
N ASP A 24 11.22 40.90 48.71
CA ASP A 24 10.54 42.09 49.25
C ASP A 24 11.52 43.24 49.55
N ALA A 25 12.73 42.93 50.03
CA ALA A 25 13.79 43.93 50.21
C ALA A 25 14.34 44.47 48.87
N LEU A 26 14.33 43.65 47.80
CA LEU A 26 14.66 44.08 46.44
C LEU A 26 13.57 44.96 45.83
N LEU A 27 12.29 44.62 46.07
CA LEU A 27 11.14 45.38 45.60
C LEU A 27 11.03 46.74 46.31
N GLN A 28 11.42 46.84 47.59
CA GLN A 28 11.50 48.14 48.28
C GLN A 28 12.68 49.01 47.80
N ARG A 29 13.77 48.42 47.27
CA ARG A 29 14.90 49.18 46.69
C ARG A 29 14.65 49.63 45.25
N LEU A 30 13.72 49.01 44.54
CA LEU A 30 13.25 49.44 43.21
C LEU A 30 12.17 50.52 43.28
N ASN A 31 12.01 51.20 44.42
CA ASN A 31 11.15 52.37 44.57
C ASN A 31 11.75 53.56 43.78
N PHE A 32 11.59 53.50 42.46
CA PHE A 32 12.00 54.54 41.53
C PHE A 32 11.11 55.76 41.72
N SER A 33 11.61 56.66 42.56
CA SER A 33 11.24 58.07 42.59
C SER A 33 11.35 58.68 41.18
N ASN A 34 10.23 58.82 40.48
CA ASN A 34 9.82 59.94 39.61
C ASN A 34 8.75 59.47 38.61
N GLY A 35 7.49 59.90 38.82
CA GLY A 35 6.31 59.45 38.06
C GLY A 35 6.36 59.64 36.53
N LYS A 36 7.31 60.41 36.00
CA LYS A 36 7.51 60.55 34.55
C LYS A 36 8.25 59.35 33.94
N ASN A 37 9.21 58.75 34.65
CA ASN A 37 10.02 57.65 34.10
C ASN A 37 9.25 56.33 34.08
N ALA A 38 8.40 56.08 35.07
CA ALA A 38 7.54 54.88 35.11
C ALA A 38 6.48 54.87 33.98
N ILE A 39 5.92 56.04 33.66
CA ILE A 39 4.98 56.21 32.53
C ILE A 39 5.72 56.00 31.20
N VAL A 40 6.94 56.50 31.06
CA VAL A 40 7.75 56.29 29.85
C VAL A 40 8.13 54.81 29.69
N LEU A 41 8.54 54.12 30.76
CA LEU A 41 8.88 52.70 30.73
C LEU A 41 7.67 51.80 30.40
N THR A 42 6.50 52.11 30.95
CA THR A 42 5.26 51.38 30.62
C THR A 42 4.78 51.65 29.20
N ALA A 43 4.87 52.90 28.72
CA ALA A 43 4.55 53.24 27.33
C ALA A 43 5.51 52.58 26.32
N VAL A 44 6.82 52.54 26.63
CA VAL A 44 7.82 51.83 25.82
C VAL A 44 7.58 50.32 25.84
N GLY A 45 7.25 49.74 27.00
CA GLY A 45 6.92 48.32 27.11
C GLY A 45 5.68 47.92 26.28
N ILE A 46 4.61 48.70 26.36
CA ILE A 46 3.40 48.50 25.54
C ILE A 46 3.74 48.65 24.05
N GLY A 47 4.55 49.65 23.69
CA GLY A 47 5.03 49.85 22.33
C GLY A 47 5.79 48.63 21.79
N CYS A 48 6.72 48.07 22.57
CA CYS A 48 7.46 46.86 22.19
C CYS A 48 6.54 45.63 22.05
N ILE A 49 5.55 45.47 22.92
CA ILE A 49 4.60 44.36 22.82
C ILE A 49 3.74 44.50 21.57
N LEU A 50 3.26 45.70 21.25
CA LEU A 50 2.47 45.95 20.04
C LEU A 50 3.28 45.73 18.76
N THR A 51 4.55 46.12 18.72
CA THR A 51 5.41 45.88 17.55
C THR A 51 5.75 44.40 17.37
N LEU A 52 6.01 43.68 18.46
CA LEU A 52 6.21 42.21 18.42
C LEU A 52 4.93 41.48 17.99
N SER A 53 3.77 41.91 18.49
CA SER A 53 2.47 41.34 18.11
C SER A 53 2.17 41.60 16.64
N PHE A 54 2.44 42.82 16.15
CA PHE A 54 2.21 43.18 14.76
C PHE A 54 3.14 42.41 13.80
N THR A 55 4.43 42.29 14.15
CA THR A 55 5.40 41.56 13.30
C THR A 55 5.12 40.07 13.25
N THR A 56 4.70 39.46 14.37
CA THR A 56 4.30 38.03 14.40
C THR A 56 3.03 37.77 13.58
N ILE A 57 2.01 38.64 13.70
CA ILE A 57 0.79 38.54 12.89
C ILE A 57 1.11 38.72 11.41
N LEU A 58 1.91 39.73 11.05
CA LEU A 58 2.32 39.98 9.67
C LEU A 58 3.09 38.78 9.09
N PHE A 59 4.03 38.22 9.85
CA PHE A 59 4.77 37.03 9.45
C PHE A 59 3.84 35.83 9.25
N ALA A 60 2.90 35.60 10.16
CA ALA A 60 1.92 34.52 10.03
C ALA A 60 1.06 34.69 8.76
N VAL A 61 0.54 35.89 8.51
CA VAL A 61 -0.26 36.18 7.31
C VAL A 61 0.56 35.95 6.03
N LEU A 62 1.80 36.43 5.97
CA LEU A 62 2.67 36.23 4.81
C LEU A 62 3.03 34.75 4.63
N TYR A 63 3.34 34.05 5.73
CA TYR A 63 3.64 32.62 5.72
C TYR A 63 2.45 31.78 5.25
N PHE A 64 1.24 32.05 5.76
CA PHE A 64 0.04 31.34 5.34
C PHE A 64 -0.34 31.65 3.89
N ASN A 65 -0.22 32.89 3.43
CA ASN A 65 -0.48 33.21 2.00
C ASN A 65 0.55 32.57 1.06
N ALA A 66 1.83 32.53 1.45
CA ALA A 66 2.87 31.87 0.67
C ALA A 66 2.67 30.35 0.60
N ASN A 67 2.15 29.73 1.66
CA ASN A 67 1.89 28.28 1.70
C ASN A 67 0.50 27.89 1.19
N ALA A 68 -0.48 28.79 1.18
CA ALA A 68 -1.82 28.55 0.62
C ALA A 68 -1.76 28.29 -0.90
N ALA A 69 -0.77 28.86 -1.60
CA ALA A 69 -0.55 28.63 -3.02
C ALA A 69 -0.02 27.22 -3.37
N LYS A 70 0.34 26.38 -2.38
CA LYS A 70 0.92 25.05 -2.60
C LYS A 70 -0.06 23.88 -2.48
N VAL A 71 -1.32 24.13 -2.12
CA VAL A 71 -2.36 23.08 -2.11
C VAL A 71 -3.17 23.15 -3.40
N GLU A 72 -2.48 23.03 -4.54
CA GLU A 72 -3.14 22.67 -5.78
C GLU A 72 -3.18 21.13 -5.82
N THR A 73 -4.32 20.56 -5.43
CA THR A 73 -4.62 19.13 -5.61
C THR A 73 -4.81 18.83 -7.10
N LYS A 74 -3.74 18.95 -7.89
CA LYS A 74 -3.70 18.38 -9.24
C LYS A 74 -3.64 16.87 -9.08
N LEU A 75 -4.82 16.27 -8.90
CA LEU A 75 -5.02 14.87 -9.22
C LEU A 75 -4.44 14.63 -10.63
N PRO A 76 -3.70 13.53 -10.85
CA PRO A 76 -3.20 13.22 -12.17
C PRO A 76 -4.38 13.20 -13.15
N LYS A 77 -4.26 13.95 -14.24
CA LYS A 77 -5.27 13.94 -15.29
C LYS A 77 -5.21 12.57 -15.96
N TRP A 78 -6.21 11.72 -15.69
CA TRP A 78 -6.34 10.42 -16.34
C TRP A 78 -6.35 10.60 -17.87
N SER A 79 -5.67 9.70 -18.56
CA SER A 79 -5.76 9.61 -20.01
C SER A 79 -7.23 9.43 -20.43
N PRO A 80 -7.65 9.95 -21.59
CA PRO A 80 -8.97 9.63 -22.12
C PRO A 80 -9.14 8.10 -22.23
N PRO A 81 -10.39 7.58 -22.16
CA PRO A 81 -10.66 6.17 -22.37
C PRO A 81 -10.00 5.68 -23.67
N SER A 82 -9.53 4.43 -23.69
CA SER A 82 -8.92 3.86 -24.89
C SER A 82 -9.87 3.99 -26.09
N HIS A 83 -9.32 4.12 -27.30
CA HIS A 83 -10.10 4.07 -28.55
C HIS A 83 -10.71 2.69 -28.85
N SER A 84 -10.56 1.71 -27.94
CA SER A 84 -11.22 0.41 -28.08
C SER A 84 -12.73 0.60 -28.10
N LEU A 85 -13.39 -0.02 -29.07
CA LEU A 85 -14.84 -0.05 -29.14
C LEU A 85 -15.35 -0.81 -27.91
N LEU A 86 -16.30 -0.22 -27.17
CA LEU A 86 -16.97 -0.94 -26.10
C LEU A 86 -17.79 -2.07 -26.73
N GLY A 87 -17.31 -3.30 -26.62
CA GLY A 87 -18.03 -4.48 -27.06
C GLY A 87 -19.15 -4.80 -26.07
N GLU A 88 -20.40 -4.70 -26.51
CA GLU A 88 -21.53 -5.28 -25.78
C GLU A 88 -21.74 -6.72 -26.25
N TYR A 89 -21.57 -7.67 -25.34
CA TYR A 89 -21.73 -9.10 -25.61
C TYR A 89 -22.98 -9.61 -24.89
N SER A 90 -23.85 -10.33 -25.61
CA SER A 90 -25.14 -10.78 -25.08
C SER A 90 -25.06 -12.02 -24.17
N SER A 91 -23.95 -12.77 -24.21
CA SER A 91 -23.84 -14.09 -23.57
C SER A 91 -22.63 -14.22 -22.65
N ALA A 92 -21.43 -13.96 -23.16
CA ALA A 92 -20.19 -14.06 -22.40
C ALA A 92 -19.07 -13.25 -23.08
N ALA A 93 -18.00 -13.00 -22.34
CA ALA A 93 -16.79 -12.34 -22.83
C ALA A 93 -15.56 -12.96 -22.18
N VAL A 94 -14.44 -12.95 -22.90
CA VAL A 94 -13.10 -13.31 -22.42
C VAL A 94 -12.18 -12.17 -22.76
N ALA A 95 -11.37 -11.75 -21.79
CA ALA A 95 -10.36 -10.71 -21.97
C ALA A 95 -9.05 -11.20 -21.36
N ALA A 96 -7.98 -11.18 -22.16
CA ALA A 96 -6.64 -11.56 -21.77
C ALA A 96 -5.61 -10.60 -22.41
N ASP A 97 -4.38 -10.63 -21.92
CA ASP A 97 -3.29 -9.76 -22.39
C ASP A 97 -2.88 -10.04 -23.85
N ASN A 98 -3.27 -11.21 -24.37
CA ASN A 98 -3.04 -11.65 -25.73
C ASN A 98 -4.36 -11.94 -26.47
N GLU A 99 -4.45 -11.49 -27.72
CA GLU A 99 -5.62 -11.69 -28.59
C GLU A 99 -5.92 -13.18 -28.79
N LEU A 100 -4.93 -13.99 -29.19
CA LEU A 100 -5.10 -15.43 -29.44
C LEU A 100 -5.55 -16.17 -28.18
N CYS A 101 -5.05 -15.78 -27.01
CA CYS A 101 -5.46 -16.39 -25.75
C CYS A 101 -6.89 -16.02 -25.34
N SER A 102 -7.35 -14.82 -25.72
CA SER A 102 -8.76 -14.45 -25.59
C SER A 102 -9.65 -15.26 -26.54
N GLU A 103 -9.17 -15.51 -27.76
CA GLU A 103 -9.87 -16.36 -28.74
C GLU A 103 -9.97 -17.82 -28.29
N ILE A 104 -8.90 -18.40 -27.74
CA ILE A 104 -8.92 -19.76 -27.19
C ILE A 104 -9.95 -19.88 -26.07
N GLY A 105 -10.00 -18.93 -25.13
CA GLY A 105 -11.00 -18.93 -24.06
C GLY A 105 -12.43 -18.77 -24.61
N ARG A 106 -12.63 -17.86 -25.57
CA ARG A 106 -13.93 -17.70 -26.27
C ARG A 106 -14.35 -19.01 -26.92
N ASP A 107 -13.45 -19.71 -27.60
CA ASP A 107 -13.76 -20.94 -28.31
C ASP A 107 -14.11 -22.08 -27.34
N VAL A 108 -13.55 -22.09 -26.13
CA VAL A 108 -13.98 -23.00 -25.05
C VAL A 108 -15.42 -22.70 -24.61
N LEU A 109 -15.79 -21.42 -24.47
CA LEU A 109 -17.19 -21.05 -24.19
C LEU A 109 -18.14 -21.50 -25.31
N LEU A 110 -17.73 -21.34 -26.58
CA LEU A 110 -18.50 -21.78 -27.75
C LEU A 110 -18.68 -23.31 -27.79
N GLN A 111 -17.75 -24.06 -27.21
CA GLN A 111 -17.84 -25.52 -27.06
C GLN A 111 -18.74 -25.97 -25.90
N GLY A 112 -19.35 -25.03 -25.17
CA GLY A 112 -20.18 -25.33 -24.00
C GLY A 112 -19.42 -25.32 -22.66
N GLY A 113 -18.16 -24.88 -22.68
CA GLY A 113 -17.38 -24.61 -21.47
C GLY A 113 -18.01 -23.51 -20.61
N ASN A 114 -17.73 -23.52 -19.31
CA ASN A 114 -18.10 -22.40 -18.45
C ASN A 114 -16.96 -21.35 -18.34
N ALA A 115 -17.18 -20.29 -17.55
CA ALA A 115 -16.18 -19.24 -17.38
C ALA A 115 -14.85 -19.74 -16.76
N VAL A 116 -14.88 -20.79 -15.94
CA VAL A 116 -13.68 -21.39 -15.35
C VAL A 116 -12.94 -22.23 -16.40
N ASP A 117 -13.64 -23.04 -17.19
CA ASP A 117 -13.05 -23.79 -18.30
C ASP A 117 -12.33 -22.85 -19.28
N ALA A 118 -12.99 -21.75 -19.65
CA ALA A 118 -12.43 -20.73 -20.52
C ALA A 118 -11.19 -20.06 -19.90
N ALA A 119 -11.25 -19.69 -18.61
CA ALA A 119 -10.13 -19.10 -17.90
C ALA A 119 -8.93 -20.06 -17.86
N VAL A 120 -9.13 -21.34 -17.57
CA VAL A 120 -8.05 -22.35 -17.55
C VAL A 120 -7.36 -22.46 -18.92
N ALA A 121 -8.12 -22.58 -20.01
CA ALA A 121 -7.53 -22.65 -21.35
C ALA A 121 -6.79 -21.36 -21.73
N THR A 122 -7.36 -20.20 -21.40
CA THR A 122 -6.70 -18.91 -21.60
C THR A 122 -5.40 -18.81 -20.80
N THR A 123 -5.36 -19.25 -19.53
CA THR A 123 -4.14 -19.22 -18.72
C THR A 123 -3.04 -20.12 -19.29
N PHE A 124 -3.39 -21.32 -19.80
CA PHE A 124 -2.41 -22.15 -20.51
C PHE A 124 -1.80 -21.42 -21.71
N CYS A 125 -2.61 -20.74 -22.51
CA CYS A 125 -2.12 -19.94 -23.63
C CYS A 125 -1.24 -18.77 -23.17
N ILE A 126 -1.66 -18.00 -22.16
CA ILE A 126 -0.91 -16.87 -21.63
C ILE A 126 0.46 -17.31 -21.11
N GLY A 127 0.56 -18.47 -20.46
CA GLY A 127 1.84 -19.02 -20.01
C GLY A 127 2.85 -19.29 -21.12
N VAL A 128 2.42 -19.36 -22.39
CA VAL A 128 3.27 -19.55 -23.58
C VAL A 128 3.45 -18.24 -24.34
N MET A 129 2.39 -17.44 -24.46
CA MET A 129 2.42 -16.20 -25.25
C MET A 129 3.07 -15.04 -24.49
N ASP A 130 2.93 -15.01 -23.17
CA ASP A 130 3.42 -13.96 -22.28
C ASP A 130 4.33 -14.55 -21.18
N THR A 131 5.33 -15.34 -21.61
CA THR A 131 6.27 -16.06 -20.71
C THR A 131 6.97 -15.18 -19.67
N GLN A 132 7.08 -13.87 -19.92
CA GLN A 132 7.63 -12.91 -18.96
C GLN A 132 6.74 -12.64 -17.74
N SER A 133 5.43 -12.94 -17.79
CA SER A 133 4.45 -12.60 -16.75
C SER A 133 3.79 -13.81 -16.09
N SER A 134 3.58 -14.91 -16.82
CA SER A 134 2.85 -16.10 -16.35
C SER A 134 3.44 -17.38 -16.93
N GLY A 135 3.17 -18.51 -16.28
CA GLY A 135 3.49 -19.84 -16.80
C GLY A 135 3.52 -20.92 -15.72
N LEU A 136 3.58 -22.17 -16.15
CA LEU A 136 3.48 -23.36 -15.27
C LEU A 136 4.55 -23.42 -14.16
N GLY A 137 5.64 -22.66 -14.28
CA GLY A 137 6.68 -22.54 -13.27
C GLY A 137 6.37 -21.57 -12.12
N GLY A 138 5.22 -20.88 -12.15
CA GLY A 138 4.82 -19.90 -11.16
C GLY A 138 3.60 -20.36 -10.34
N GLY A 139 2.69 -19.41 -10.13
CA GLY A 139 1.47 -19.58 -9.35
C GLY A 139 0.50 -18.43 -9.63
N HIS A 140 -0.76 -18.63 -9.25
CA HIS A 140 -1.82 -17.65 -9.51
C HIS A 140 -2.85 -17.62 -8.39
N PHE A 141 -3.80 -16.69 -8.53
CA PHE A 141 -5.03 -16.68 -7.74
C PHE A 141 -6.19 -16.61 -8.70
N MET A 142 -7.20 -17.47 -8.52
CA MET A 142 -8.44 -17.39 -9.29
C MET A 142 -9.60 -17.05 -8.37
N THR A 143 -10.26 -15.91 -8.65
CA THR A 143 -11.49 -15.53 -7.97
C THR A 143 -12.68 -15.95 -8.82
N ILE A 144 -13.56 -16.77 -8.24
CA ILE A 144 -14.67 -17.40 -8.95
C ILE A 144 -15.96 -16.98 -8.26
N PHE A 145 -16.84 -16.30 -9.00
CA PHE A 145 -18.20 -16.03 -8.54
C PHE A 145 -19.15 -17.09 -9.09
N ASN A 146 -19.73 -17.90 -8.19
CA ASN A 146 -20.77 -18.85 -8.56
C ASN A 146 -22.14 -18.15 -8.48
N ALA A 147 -22.73 -17.88 -9.65
CA ALA A 147 -24.01 -17.18 -9.76
C ALA A 147 -25.19 -17.96 -9.15
N THR A 148 -25.15 -19.30 -9.21
CA THR A 148 -26.20 -20.17 -8.67
C THR A 148 -26.23 -20.13 -7.15
N THR A 149 -25.05 -20.22 -6.50
CA THR A 149 -24.94 -20.20 -5.04
C THR A 149 -24.78 -18.80 -4.47
N ARG A 150 -24.52 -17.79 -5.32
CA ARG A 150 -24.16 -16.41 -4.95
C ARG A 150 -22.97 -16.34 -3.99
N LYS A 151 -21.95 -17.16 -4.24
CA LYS A 151 -20.73 -17.22 -3.42
C LYS A 151 -19.50 -16.89 -4.25
N CYS A 152 -18.55 -16.20 -3.62
CA CYS A 152 -17.21 -16.03 -4.15
C CYS A 152 -16.29 -17.10 -3.55
N HIS A 153 -15.54 -17.76 -4.41
CA HIS A 153 -14.47 -18.66 -4.04
C HIS A 153 -13.15 -18.07 -4.53
N VAL A 154 -12.07 -18.30 -3.80
CA VAL A 154 -10.72 -17.95 -4.24
C VAL A 154 -9.89 -19.22 -4.15
N VAL A 155 -9.26 -19.59 -5.25
CA VAL A 155 -8.20 -20.59 -5.28
C VAL A 155 -6.88 -19.85 -5.19
N ASP A 156 -6.11 -20.16 -4.14
CA ASP A 156 -4.75 -19.65 -3.93
C ASP A 156 -3.78 -20.74 -4.37
N ALA A 157 -3.17 -20.53 -5.54
CA ALA A 157 -2.14 -21.39 -6.10
C ALA A 157 -0.77 -20.70 -6.07
N ARG A 158 -0.55 -19.81 -5.09
CA ARG A 158 0.73 -19.12 -4.90
C ARG A 158 1.84 -20.12 -4.61
N GLU A 159 3.02 -19.81 -5.12
CA GLU A 159 4.22 -20.57 -4.83
C GLU A 159 4.53 -20.60 -3.34
N VAL A 160 5.06 -21.72 -2.86
CA VAL A 160 5.43 -21.89 -1.45
C VAL A 160 6.94 -22.01 -1.32
N ALA A 161 7.50 -21.47 -0.23
CA ALA A 161 8.92 -21.65 0.06
C ALA A 161 9.24 -23.16 0.17
N PRO A 162 10.30 -23.66 -0.49
CA PRO A 162 10.71 -25.06 -0.37
C PRO A 162 11.00 -25.44 1.09
N ALA A 163 10.84 -26.71 1.46
CA ALA A 163 11.04 -27.18 2.84
C ALA A 163 12.46 -26.92 3.40
N ALA A 164 13.45 -26.77 2.52
CA ALA A 164 14.84 -26.44 2.89
C ALA A 164 15.10 -24.92 3.03
N ALA A 165 14.10 -24.07 2.75
CA ALA A 165 14.23 -22.63 2.90
C ALA A 165 14.43 -22.24 4.37
N THR A 166 15.24 -21.21 4.60
CA THR A 166 15.51 -20.69 5.95
C THR A 166 15.39 -19.17 5.94
N GLU A 167 15.05 -18.58 7.09
CA GLU A 167 14.85 -17.13 7.24
C GLU A 167 16.04 -16.30 6.69
N ASN A 168 17.26 -16.79 6.91
CA ASN A 168 18.49 -16.07 6.56
C ASN A 168 19.11 -16.50 5.22
N MET A 169 18.44 -17.30 4.39
CA MET A 169 19.03 -17.88 3.17
C MET A 169 19.55 -16.83 2.16
N TYR A 170 19.04 -15.59 2.20
CA TYR A 170 19.50 -14.50 1.34
C TYR A 170 20.31 -13.40 2.04
N LYS A 171 20.63 -13.58 3.32
CA LYS A 171 21.45 -12.61 4.07
C LYS A 171 22.78 -12.40 3.34
N ASP A 172 23.12 -11.14 3.09
CA ASP A 172 24.30 -10.70 2.34
C ASP A 172 24.42 -11.27 0.90
N ARG A 173 23.34 -11.88 0.38
CA ARG A 173 23.28 -12.55 -0.93
C ARG A 173 22.00 -12.20 -1.69
N TRP A 174 21.58 -10.93 -1.65
CA TRP A 174 20.31 -10.46 -2.22
C TRP A 174 20.07 -10.86 -3.69
N ASN A 175 21.13 -10.96 -4.49
CA ASN A 175 21.00 -11.35 -5.91
C ASN A 175 20.44 -12.77 -6.08
N LYS A 176 20.66 -13.65 -5.11
CA LYS A 176 20.17 -15.05 -5.11
C LYS A 176 18.67 -15.16 -4.90
N SER A 177 18.00 -14.12 -4.38
CA SER A 177 16.54 -14.09 -4.28
C SER A 177 15.87 -13.63 -5.58
N LYS A 178 16.64 -13.31 -6.62
CA LYS A 178 16.15 -12.83 -7.92
C LYS A 178 16.60 -13.71 -9.07
N PHE A 179 17.80 -14.28 -8.98
CA PHE A 179 18.40 -15.03 -10.08
C PHE A 179 18.91 -16.39 -9.62
N GLY A 180 18.67 -17.39 -10.47
CA GLY A 180 19.07 -18.78 -10.24
C GLY A 180 18.04 -19.56 -9.44
N TRP A 181 18.32 -20.85 -9.27
CA TRP A 181 17.41 -21.83 -8.68
C TRP A 181 17.01 -21.55 -7.22
N GLU A 182 17.85 -20.84 -6.45
CA GLU A 182 17.53 -20.50 -5.06
C GLU A 182 16.29 -19.59 -4.98
N ALA A 183 16.06 -18.73 -5.99
CA ALA A 183 14.92 -17.81 -6.04
C ALA A 183 13.58 -18.49 -6.34
N VAL A 184 13.57 -19.78 -6.67
CA VAL A 184 12.38 -20.51 -7.14
C VAL A 184 11.56 -21.01 -5.94
N GLY A 185 10.32 -20.54 -5.83
CA GLY A 185 9.30 -21.16 -4.99
C GLY A 185 8.79 -22.46 -5.61
N VAL A 186 8.20 -23.35 -4.82
CA VAL A 186 7.55 -24.56 -5.34
C VAL A 186 6.36 -24.13 -6.22
N PRO A 187 6.37 -24.41 -7.54
CA PRO A 187 5.33 -23.95 -8.45
C PRO A 187 3.94 -24.51 -8.08
N GLY A 188 2.93 -23.65 -8.10
CA GLY A 188 1.54 -23.98 -7.77
C GLY A 188 0.58 -23.96 -8.95
N GLU A 189 0.93 -23.28 -10.05
CA GLU A 189 0.00 -22.95 -11.14
C GLU A 189 -0.73 -24.16 -11.72
N LEU A 190 -0.01 -25.21 -12.14
CA LEU A 190 -0.63 -26.40 -12.73
C LEU A 190 -1.58 -27.12 -11.75
N HIS A 191 -1.22 -27.17 -10.47
CA HIS A 191 -2.08 -27.77 -9.45
C HIS A 191 -3.31 -26.91 -9.18
N GLY A 192 -3.16 -25.58 -9.18
CA GLY A 192 -4.25 -24.62 -9.09
C GLY A 192 -5.24 -24.77 -10.24
N LEU A 193 -4.75 -24.80 -11.49
CA LEU A 193 -5.58 -24.96 -12.69
C LEU A 193 -6.37 -26.27 -12.66
N TRP A 194 -5.74 -27.37 -12.24
CA TRP A 194 -6.42 -28.64 -12.07
C TRP A 194 -7.50 -28.59 -10.98
N THR A 195 -7.21 -27.91 -9.87
CA THR A 195 -8.18 -27.72 -8.76
C THR A 195 -9.38 -26.91 -9.23
N GLU A 196 -9.15 -25.82 -9.95
CA GLU A 196 -10.19 -24.96 -10.50
C GLU A 196 -11.09 -25.72 -11.48
N TYR A 197 -10.47 -26.43 -12.42
CA TYR A 197 -11.18 -27.30 -13.35
C TYR A 197 -12.01 -28.36 -12.64
N SER A 198 -11.42 -29.08 -11.68
CA SER A 198 -12.07 -30.20 -10.99
C SER A 198 -13.24 -29.78 -10.09
N HIS A 199 -13.16 -28.58 -9.50
CA HIS A 199 -14.16 -28.11 -8.53
C HIS A 199 -15.18 -27.15 -9.12
N PHE A 200 -14.82 -26.37 -10.15
CA PHE A 200 -15.65 -25.29 -10.68
C PHE A 200 -15.81 -25.32 -12.21
N GLY A 201 -14.97 -26.06 -12.94
CA GLY A 201 -15.04 -26.25 -14.38
C GLY A 201 -15.65 -27.60 -14.78
N GLY A 202 -15.03 -28.24 -15.77
CA GLY A 202 -15.30 -29.61 -16.18
C GLY A 202 -16.45 -29.77 -17.17
N GLN A 203 -16.92 -28.70 -17.82
CA GLN A 203 -17.98 -28.83 -18.85
C GLN A 203 -17.42 -29.33 -20.19
N VAL A 204 -16.14 -29.08 -20.43
CA VAL A 204 -15.37 -29.68 -21.53
C VAL A 204 -14.19 -30.47 -20.98
N SER A 205 -13.58 -31.35 -21.78
CA SER A 205 -12.48 -32.17 -21.31
C SER A 205 -11.22 -31.35 -21.03
N TRP A 206 -10.43 -31.74 -20.02
CA TRP A 206 -9.12 -31.15 -19.74
C TRP A 206 -8.21 -31.12 -20.97
N GLU A 207 -8.23 -32.20 -21.77
CA GLU A 207 -7.48 -32.27 -23.03
C GLU A 207 -7.90 -31.16 -24.01
N SER A 208 -9.20 -30.88 -24.11
CA SER A 208 -9.73 -29.79 -24.94
C SER A 208 -9.28 -28.40 -24.48
N LEU A 209 -8.97 -28.22 -23.18
CA LEU A 209 -8.48 -26.95 -22.64
C LEU A 209 -7.00 -26.72 -22.97
N VAL A 210 -6.20 -27.79 -23.03
CA VAL A 210 -4.74 -27.70 -23.22
C VAL A 210 -4.34 -27.82 -24.70
N ARG A 211 -5.07 -28.62 -25.49
CA ARG A 211 -4.77 -28.88 -26.92
C ARG A 211 -4.62 -27.61 -27.77
N PRO A 212 -5.46 -26.56 -27.64
CA PRO A 212 -5.31 -25.34 -28.44
C PRO A 212 -3.93 -24.69 -28.26
N THR A 213 -3.45 -24.57 -27.02
CA THR A 213 -2.12 -24.04 -26.73
C THR A 213 -1.00 -24.93 -27.27
N ILE A 214 -1.15 -26.26 -27.19
CA ILE A 214 -0.17 -27.19 -27.78
C ILE A 214 -0.05 -26.95 -29.29
N ARG A 215 -1.17 -26.84 -30.00
CA ARG A 215 -1.16 -26.57 -31.44
C ARG A 215 -0.50 -25.23 -31.77
N LEU A 216 -0.78 -24.20 -30.98
CA LEU A 216 -0.14 -22.89 -31.13
C LEU A 216 1.39 -22.95 -31.00
N MET A 217 1.93 -23.91 -30.23
CA MET A 217 3.37 -24.12 -30.08
C MET A 217 4.01 -25.00 -31.17
N GLU A 218 3.20 -25.77 -31.91
CA GLU A 218 3.67 -26.68 -32.97
C GLU A 218 3.79 -25.99 -34.34
N GLU A 219 3.12 -24.86 -34.52
CA GLU A 219 3.16 -23.99 -35.72
C GLU A 219 4.38 -23.07 -35.73
#